data_AF-A0A6B3GS28-F1
#
_entry.id   AF-A0A6B3GS28-F1
#
_cell.length_a   1.000
_cell.length_b   1.000
_cell.length_c   1.000
_cell.angle_alpha   90.00
_cell.angle_beta   90.00
_cell.angle_gamma   90.00
#
_symmetry.space_group_name_H-M   'P 1'
#
loop_
_entity.id
_entity.type
_entity.pdbx_description
1 polymer ?
#
loop_
_entity_poly.entity_id
_entity_poly.type
_entity_poly.pdbx_seq_one_letter_code
_entity_poly.pdbx_strand_id
1 'polypeptide(L)'
;MSRRTPALIAAAVLLPLALTACSSSDNTDAEPEAAAKSEGFPYTVENCGVTTTYKAPPKRVVTMNQHVTEIMLELGLKKSLVGTAYLDDKVLPKYAKDYASVPVLAKEYPSYEQVLAANPDFVYGGYAS
;
A
#
# COMPACT_ATOMS: atom_id res chain seq x y z
N MET A 1 -27.27 43.93 -61.07
CA MET A 1 -26.73 42.92 -60.12
C MET A 1 -25.21 43.13 -60.07
N SER A 2 -24.70 43.95 -59.15
CA SER A 2 -24.11 43.61 -57.83
C SER A 2 -22.60 43.92 -57.90
N ARG A 3 -22.14 45.12 -57.52
CA ARG A 3 -21.71 45.63 -56.19
C ARG A 3 -20.37 45.07 -55.65
N ARG A 4 -19.43 46.03 -55.49
CA ARG A 4 -18.47 46.28 -54.39
C ARG A 4 -17.04 45.70 -54.46
N THR A 5 -16.13 46.62 -54.82
CA THR A 5 -14.81 47.03 -54.24
C THR A 5 -13.79 46.03 -53.65
N PRO A 6 -12.48 46.35 -53.75
CA PRO A 6 -11.34 45.46 -53.48
C PRO A 6 -10.68 45.69 -52.09
N ALA A 7 -9.62 44.92 -51.85
CA ALA A 7 -8.63 44.99 -50.76
C ALA A 7 -9.02 44.31 -49.44
N LEU A 8 -8.23 43.28 -49.05
CA LEU A 8 -7.40 43.28 -47.84
C LEU A 8 -6.87 41.86 -47.53
N ILE A 9 -5.56 41.80 -47.22
CA ILE A 9 -4.86 40.82 -46.34
C ILE A 9 -4.57 39.45 -47.00
N ALA A 10 -3.38 39.13 -47.52
CA ALA A 10 -2.05 39.04 -46.90
C ALA A 10 -1.95 38.02 -45.75
N ALA A 11 -1.63 36.75 -46.09
CA ALA A 11 -0.93 35.75 -45.26
C ALA A 11 -0.91 34.44 -46.09
N ALA A 12 0.08 34.15 -46.93
CA ALA A 12 1.46 33.78 -46.63
C ALA A 12 1.58 32.62 -45.61
N VAL A 13 2.40 31.64 -46.00
CA VAL A 13 2.96 30.52 -45.21
C VAL A 13 2.10 29.23 -45.27
N LEU A 14 2.21 28.41 -46.32
CA LEU A 14 3.23 27.36 -46.47
C LEU A 14 3.52 26.62 -45.15
N LEU A 15 2.66 25.67 -44.80
CA LEU A 15 2.99 24.58 -43.88
C LEU A 15 3.61 23.43 -44.68
N PRO A 16 4.93 23.21 -44.57
CA PRO A 16 5.46 21.86 -44.60
C PRO A 16 6.23 21.55 -43.31
N LEU A 17 5.94 20.36 -42.79
CA LEU A 17 6.86 19.47 -42.07
C LEU A 17 7.69 20.08 -40.92
N ALA A 18 7.19 19.89 -39.70
CA ALA A 18 8.06 19.65 -38.55
C ALA A 18 7.37 18.68 -37.57
N LEU A 19 7.30 17.40 -37.95
CA LEU A 19 7.31 16.32 -36.95
C LEU A 19 8.74 16.23 -36.38
N THR A 20 9.11 17.17 -35.52
CA THR A 20 10.25 16.97 -34.62
C THR A 20 9.74 16.29 -33.36
N ALA A 21 9.77 14.97 -33.39
CA ALA A 21 9.75 14.13 -32.21
C ALA A 21 10.96 14.50 -31.34
N CYS A 22 10.74 15.19 -30.23
CA CYS A 22 11.74 15.22 -29.16
C CYS A 22 11.68 13.87 -28.44
N SER A 23 12.50 12.93 -28.91
CA SER A 23 13.05 11.87 -28.07
C SER A 23 14.15 12.50 -27.23
N SER A 24 13.80 13.06 -26.07
CA SER A 24 14.79 13.33 -25.03
C SER A 24 15.12 12.00 -24.37
N SER A 25 16.13 11.32 -24.90
CA SER A 25 16.82 10.27 -24.19
C SER A 25 17.71 10.93 -23.13
N ASP A 26 17.12 11.38 -22.03
CA ASP A 26 17.87 11.50 -20.79
C ASP A 26 18.08 10.08 -20.27
N ASN A 27 19.16 9.45 -20.73
CA ASN A 27 19.87 8.45 -19.94
C ASN A 27 20.49 9.17 -18.73
N THR A 28 19.63 9.68 -17.85
CA THR A 28 19.97 9.77 -16.46
C THR A 28 19.90 8.34 -16.00
N ASP A 29 21.05 7.72 -15.75
CA ASP A 29 21.11 6.60 -14.82
C ASP A 29 20.31 7.05 -13.61
N ALA A 30 19.07 6.59 -13.51
CA ALA A 30 18.22 6.84 -12.36
C ALA A 30 18.90 6.11 -11.22
N GLU A 31 19.82 6.82 -10.58
CA GLU A 31 20.32 6.51 -9.26
C GLU A 31 19.07 6.16 -8.44
N PRO A 32 19.05 4.98 -7.78
CA PRO A 32 17.85 4.52 -7.12
C PRO A 32 17.41 5.64 -6.19
N GLU A 33 16.26 6.26 -6.49
CA GLU A 33 15.70 7.33 -5.71
C GLU A 33 15.64 6.80 -4.28
N ALA A 34 16.51 7.36 -3.42
CA ALA A 34 16.69 6.86 -2.08
C ALA A 34 15.32 6.91 -1.42
N ALA A 35 14.72 5.74 -1.20
CA ALA A 35 13.39 5.63 -0.63
C ALA A 35 13.33 6.58 0.58
N ALA A 36 12.37 7.51 0.55
CA ALA A 36 12.21 8.49 1.61
C ALA A 36 12.23 7.74 2.95
N LYS A 37 13.23 8.05 3.79
CA LYS A 37 13.34 7.43 5.10
C LYS A 37 12.09 7.83 5.86
N SER A 38 11.32 6.85 6.33
CA SER A 38 10.21 7.14 7.22
C SER A 38 10.78 7.88 8.44
N GLU A 39 10.01 8.83 8.98
CA GLU A 39 10.42 9.61 10.16
C GLU A 39 10.57 8.75 11.43
N GLY A 40 10.44 7.43 11.30
CA GLY A 40 10.63 6.47 12.36
C GLY A 40 9.48 6.57 13.36
N PHE A 41 9.86 6.59 14.64
CA PHE A 41 8.91 6.70 15.74
C PHE A 41 9.21 7.97 16.55
N PRO A 42 8.19 8.66 17.08
CA PRO A 42 6.78 8.26 17.15
C PRO A 42 6.04 8.35 15.79
N TYR A 43 5.25 7.33 15.48
CA TYR A 43 4.45 7.26 14.25
C TYR A 43 2.96 7.40 14.59
N THR A 44 2.31 8.44 14.09
CA THR A 44 0.88 8.68 14.27
C THR A 44 0.14 8.34 12.99
N VAL A 45 -0.91 7.54 13.11
CA VAL A 45 -1.79 7.16 12.00
C VAL A 45 -3.24 7.29 12.43
N GLU A 46 -4.05 7.84 11.53
CA GLU A 46 -5.51 7.76 11.61
C GLU A 46 -5.96 6.55 10.80
N ASN A 47 -6.63 5.61 11.45
CA ASN A 47 -7.17 4.42 10.81
C ASN A 47 -8.65 4.28 11.20
N CYS A 48 -9.54 4.31 10.20
CA CYS A 48 -10.99 4.24 10.41
C CYS A 48 -11.52 5.29 11.43
N GLY A 49 -10.96 6.50 11.42
CA GLY A 49 -11.33 7.59 12.34
C GLY A 49 -10.72 7.47 13.75
N VAL A 50 -9.88 6.47 14.00
CA VAL A 50 -9.14 6.32 15.26
C VAL A 50 -7.69 6.73 15.05
N THR A 51 -7.28 7.79 15.75
CA THR A 51 -5.89 8.28 15.74
C THR A 51 -5.08 7.58 16.81
N THR A 52 -4.04 6.85 16.41
CA THR A 52 -3.14 6.13 17.31
C THR A 52 -1.69 6.54 17.07
N THR A 53 -0.94 6.83 18.14
CA THR A 53 0.51 7.08 18.08
C THR A 53 1.28 5.89 18.63
N TYR A 54 2.05 5.25 17.76
CA TYR A 54 3.00 4.20 18.13
C TYR A 54 4.34 4.84 18.52
N LYS A 55 4.95 4.35 19.60
CA LYS A 55 6.27 4.84 20.09
C LYS A 55 7.45 3.98 19.65
N ALA A 56 7.17 2.76 19.20
CA ALA A 56 8.12 1.80 18.66
C ALA A 56 7.38 0.81 17.74
N PRO A 57 8.09 0.04 16.89
CA PRO A 57 7.46 -1.02 16.10
C PRO A 57 6.78 -2.07 17.01
N PRO A 58 5.55 -2.51 16.69
CA PRO A 58 4.90 -3.61 17.39
C PRO A 58 5.72 -4.90 17.34
N LYS A 59 5.72 -5.64 18.45
CA LYS A 59 6.49 -6.89 18.60
C LYS A 59 5.59 -8.10 18.87
N ARG A 60 4.33 -7.88 19.21
CA ARG A 60 3.36 -8.92 19.58
C ARG A 60 2.03 -8.64 18.88
N VAL A 61 1.95 -9.06 17.64
CA VAL A 61 0.81 -8.83 16.75
C VAL A 61 -0.12 -10.03 16.77
N VAL A 62 -1.41 -9.75 16.94
CA VAL A 62 -2.47 -10.69 16.62
C VAL A 62 -3.16 -10.20 15.34
N THR A 63 -3.26 -11.06 14.33
CA THR A 63 -3.98 -10.74 13.09
C THR A 63 -5.37 -11.35 13.09
N MET A 64 -6.34 -10.62 12.54
CA MET A 64 -7.63 -11.16 12.15
C MET A 64 -7.63 -11.32 10.64
N ASN A 65 -8.14 -12.44 10.15
CA ASN A 65 -8.26 -12.78 8.74
C ASN A 65 -6.97 -13.32 8.10
N GLN A 66 -7.15 -14.14 7.07
CA GLN A 66 -6.07 -14.80 6.35
C GLN A 66 -5.14 -13.77 5.69
N HIS A 67 -5.71 -12.84 4.93
CA HIS A 67 -4.96 -11.89 4.10
C HIS A 67 -4.06 -10.96 4.92
N VAL A 68 -4.51 -10.55 6.11
CA VAL A 68 -3.72 -9.70 7.03
C VAL A 68 -2.50 -10.45 7.55
N THR A 69 -2.69 -11.72 7.89
CA THR A 69 -1.58 -12.60 8.30
C THR A 69 -0.57 -12.73 7.17
N GLU A 70 -1.01 -12.88 5.92
CA GLU A 70 -0.12 -12.97 4.77
C GLU A 70 0.63 -11.67 4.45
N ILE A 71 0.01 -10.50 4.66
CA ILE A 71 0.70 -9.20 4.56
C ILE A 71 1.86 -9.15 5.56
N MET A 72 1.63 -9.55 6.82
CA MET A 72 2.68 -9.60 7.83
C MET A 72 3.82 -10.56 7.43
N LEU A 73 3.50 -11.69 6.79
CA LEU A 73 4.50 -12.64 6.29
C LEU A 73 5.29 -12.09 5.11
N GLU A 74 4.65 -11.42 4.16
CA GLU A 74 5.32 -10.78 3.03
C GLU A 74 6.31 -9.70 3.49
N LEU A 75 5.96 -8.96 4.54
CA LEU A 75 6.82 -7.95 5.15
C LEU A 75 7.96 -8.55 6.01
N GLY A 76 8.07 -9.88 6.10
CA GLY A 76 9.08 -10.55 6.91
C GLY A 76 8.84 -10.45 8.43
N LEU A 77 7.63 -10.07 8.85
CA LEU A 77 7.27 -9.81 10.25
C LEU A 77 6.78 -11.05 11.00
N LYS A 78 7.08 -12.24 10.49
CA LYS A 78 6.73 -13.54 11.10
C LYS A 78 7.01 -13.59 12.61
N LYS A 79 8.17 -13.06 13.04
CA LYS A 79 8.59 -13.09 14.45
C LYS A 79 7.71 -12.29 15.40
N SER A 80 6.95 -11.32 14.87
CA SER A 80 6.03 -10.52 15.67
C SER A 80 4.66 -11.18 15.83
N LEU A 81 4.32 -12.20 15.02
CA LEU A 81 3.01 -12.85 15.08
C LEU A 81 2.90 -13.76 16.30
N VAL A 82 2.08 -13.35 17.27
CA VAL A 82 1.77 -14.15 18.48
C VAL A 82 0.41 -14.85 18.38
N GLY A 83 -0.37 -14.53 17.35
CA GLY A 83 -1.61 -15.23 17.05
C GLY A 83 -2.22 -14.79 15.71
N THR A 84 -3.02 -15.67 15.14
CA THR A 84 -3.92 -15.39 14.01
C THR A 84 -5.30 -15.96 14.32
N ALA A 85 -6.32 -15.49 13.64
CA ALA A 85 -7.68 -15.99 13.76
C ALA A 85 -8.46 -15.77 12.45
N TYR A 86 -9.58 -16.48 12.32
CA TYR A 86 -10.48 -16.35 11.19
C TYR A 86 -9.80 -16.61 9.83
N LEU A 87 -9.39 -17.86 9.58
CA LEU A 87 -8.94 -18.25 8.23
C LEU A 87 -10.14 -18.26 7.27
N ASP A 88 -10.31 -17.17 6.51
CA ASP A 88 -11.46 -16.88 5.66
C ASP A 88 -11.27 -17.29 4.19
N ASP A 89 -10.04 -17.57 3.76
CA ASP A 89 -9.73 -18.14 2.44
C ASP A 89 -8.47 -19.03 2.50
N LYS A 90 -8.11 -19.63 1.37
CA LYS A 90 -6.93 -20.48 1.22
C LYS A 90 -5.65 -19.65 1.31
N VAL A 91 -4.77 -20.08 2.23
CA VAL A 91 -3.40 -19.55 2.34
C VAL A 91 -2.63 -19.79 1.05
N LEU A 92 -1.96 -18.75 0.54
CA LEU A 92 -1.11 -18.84 -0.64
C LEU A 92 0.04 -19.84 -0.40
N PRO A 93 0.38 -20.70 -1.38
CA PRO A 93 1.39 -21.74 -1.19
C PRO A 93 2.74 -21.23 -0.66
N LYS A 94 3.15 -20.02 -1.05
CA LYS A 94 4.42 -19.41 -0.59
C LYS A 94 4.46 -19.15 0.93
N TYR A 95 3.31 -18.92 1.57
CA TYR A 95 3.24 -18.63 3.00
C TYR A 95 2.79 -19.81 3.86
N ALA A 96 2.32 -20.91 3.25
CA ALA A 96 1.69 -22.03 3.96
C ALA A 96 2.51 -22.53 5.16
N LYS A 97 3.83 -22.67 5.00
CA LYS A 97 4.74 -23.13 6.06
C LYS A 97 4.81 -22.13 7.23
N ASP A 98 4.92 -20.84 6.92
CA ASP A 98 5.08 -19.81 7.94
C ASP A 98 3.75 -19.50 8.62
N TYR A 99 2.65 -19.43 7.86
CA TYR A 99 1.30 -19.30 8.39
C TYR A 99 0.99 -20.44 9.39
N ALA A 100 1.29 -21.69 9.02
CA ALA A 100 1.05 -22.85 9.90
C ALA A 100 1.86 -22.84 11.20
N SER A 101 2.90 -22.00 11.31
CA SER A 101 3.67 -21.84 12.54
C SER A 101 3.11 -20.78 13.49
N VAL A 102 2.12 -19.99 13.05
CA VAL A 102 1.46 -18.97 13.87
C VAL A 102 0.34 -19.62 14.69
N PRO A 103 0.26 -19.37 16.01
CA PRO A 103 -0.83 -19.90 16.82
C PRO A 103 -2.20 -19.44 16.32
N VAL A 104 -3.15 -20.36 16.14
CA VAL A 104 -4.54 -20.03 15.80
C VAL A 104 -5.33 -19.83 17.09
N LEU A 105 -5.77 -18.60 17.38
CA LEU A 105 -6.45 -18.27 18.63
C LEU A 105 -7.92 -18.71 18.62
N ALA A 106 -8.56 -18.65 17.46
CA ALA A 106 -9.95 -19.04 17.26
C ALA A 106 -10.21 -19.38 15.78
N LYS A 107 -11.25 -20.20 15.54
CA LYS A 107 -11.73 -20.52 14.19
C LYS A 107 -12.29 -19.29 13.47
N GLU A 108 -12.99 -18.44 14.20
CA GLU A 108 -13.52 -17.14 13.75
C GLU A 108 -12.88 -16.02 14.59
N TYR A 109 -13.56 -14.89 14.79
CA TYR A 109 -13.06 -13.84 15.67
C TYR A 109 -12.96 -14.34 17.13
N PRO A 110 -11.79 -14.18 17.78
CA PRO A 110 -11.60 -14.60 19.15
C PRO A 110 -12.40 -13.73 20.12
N SER A 111 -12.74 -14.29 21.28
CA SER A 111 -13.25 -13.49 22.38
C SER A 111 -12.21 -12.48 22.88
N TYR A 112 -12.67 -11.43 23.55
CA TYR A 112 -11.79 -10.43 24.15
C TYR A 112 -10.74 -11.05 25.10
N GLU A 113 -11.15 -12.03 25.92
CA GLU A 113 -10.25 -12.73 26.84
C GLU A 113 -9.17 -13.54 26.12
N GLN A 114 -9.50 -14.19 25.00
CA GLN A 114 -8.52 -14.91 24.17
C GLN A 114 -7.48 -13.96 23.57
N VAL A 115 -7.90 -12.76 23.14
CA VAL A 115 -6.97 -11.73 22.66
C VAL A 115 -6.07 -11.27 23.80
N LEU A 116 -6.62 -10.96 24.97
CA LEU A 116 -5.83 -10.54 26.13
C LEU A 116 -4.85 -11.61 26.61
N ALA A 117 -5.24 -12.89 26.58
CA ALA A 117 -4.37 -14.01 26.94
C ALA A 117 -3.15 -14.14 26.02
N ALA A 118 -3.28 -13.75 24.75
CA ALA A 118 -2.14 -13.67 23.83
C ALA A 118 -1.20 -12.48 24.13
N ASN A 119 -1.60 -11.55 25.01
CA ASN A 119 -0.87 -10.36 25.41
C ASN A 119 -0.30 -9.55 24.21
N PRO A 120 -1.11 -9.17 23.21
CA PRO A 120 -0.63 -8.40 22.05
C PRO A 120 -0.36 -6.94 22.40
N ASP A 121 0.57 -6.34 21.66
CA ASP A 121 0.79 -4.89 21.61
C ASP A 121 0.17 -4.25 20.36
N PHE A 122 -0.33 -5.05 19.43
CA PHE A 122 -1.05 -4.59 18.23
C PHE A 122 -2.02 -5.66 17.74
N VAL A 123 -3.21 -5.24 17.32
CA VAL A 123 -4.22 -6.09 16.67
C VAL A 123 -4.48 -5.54 15.29
N TYR A 124 -4.31 -6.38 14.26
CA TYR A 124 -4.51 -5.99 12.87
C TYR A 124 -5.71 -6.74 12.30
N GLY A 125 -6.80 -6.01 12.04
CA GLY A 125 -8.00 -6.53 11.39
C GLY A 125 -8.09 -6.19 9.90
N GLY A 126 -8.69 -7.09 9.11
CA GLY A 126 -8.87 -6.91 7.67
C GLY A 126 -10.13 -6.16 7.28
N TYR A 127 -11.10 -6.07 8.19
CA TYR A 127 -12.41 -5.48 7.96
C TYR A 127 -12.71 -4.41 9.01
N ALA A 128 -13.48 -3.41 8.60
CA ALA A 128 -14.10 -2.49 9.55
C ALA A 128 -15.16 -3.25 10.37
N SER A 129 -15.26 -2.90 11.66
CA SER A 129 -16.31 -3.36 12.57
C SER A 129 -17.68 -2.81 12.19
#